data_AF-A0A813DR51-F1
#
_entry.id   AF-A0A813DR51-F1
#
_cell.length_a   1.000
_cell.length_b   1.000
_cell.length_c   1.000
_cell.angle_alpha   90.00
_cell.angle_beta   90.00
_cell.angle_gamma   90.00
#
_symmetry.space_group_name_H-M   'P 1'
#
loop_
_entity.id
_entity.type
_entity.pdbx_description
1 polymer ?
#
loop_
_entity_poly.entity_id
_entity_poly.type
_entity_poly.pdbx_seq_one_letter_code
_entity_poly.pdbx_strand_id
1 'polypeptide(L)'
;MLPGANSSAVAPLLTEGVVQVCGSAGAFVAIKANGSVVTWGNAGTGANSSALAPLLTEGVVQVCASAGAFAALKANGNVVTWGDAACGGNSSAVAPLLTEVVVQVCGNFGPFAAIKANGSVVTWGDAAFGGNS
;
A
#
# COMPACT_ATOMS: atom_id res chain seq x y z
N MET A 1 -22.16 9.84 9.47
CA MET A 1 -21.89 8.75 8.49
C MET A 1 -21.12 9.37 7.34
N LEU A 2 -19.87 8.98 7.11
CA LEU A 2 -19.09 9.50 5.99
C LEU A 2 -19.56 8.83 4.69
N PRO A 3 -20.14 9.57 3.73
CA PRO A 3 -20.47 9.04 2.42
C PRO A 3 -19.14 8.87 1.66
N GLY A 4 -18.72 7.63 1.42
CA GLY A 4 -17.52 7.42 0.61
C GLY A 4 -16.88 6.05 0.70
N ALA A 5 -17.28 5.20 1.66
CA ALA A 5 -16.61 3.93 1.94
C ALA A 5 -17.39 2.67 1.52
N ASN A 6 -18.37 2.76 0.61
CA ASN A 6 -19.07 1.55 0.15
C ASN A 6 -18.32 0.88 -1.00
N SER A 7 -18.35 -0.45 -1.05
CA SER A 7 -17.69 -1.25 -2.09
C SER A 7 -18.54 -1.41 -3.35
N SER A 8 -19.72 -0.77 -3.44
CA SER A 8 -20.69 -1.04 -4.50
C SER A 8 -20.15 -0.81 -5.93
N ALA A 9 -19.28 0.18 -6.12
CA ALA A 9 -18.64 0.44 -7.41
C ALA A 9 -17.62 -0.63 -7.82
N VAL A 10 -17.03 -1.34 -6.85
CA VAL A 10 -16.03 -2.39 -7.06
C VAL A 10 -16.54 -3.77 -6.69
N ALA A 11 -17.81 -3.91 -6.32
CA ALA A 11 -18.39 -5.17 -5.88
C ALA A 11 -18.17 -6.31 -6.90
N PRO A 12 -18.34 -6.12 -8.22
CA PRO A 12 -18.05 -7.16 -9.21
C PRO A 12 -16.59 -7.60 -9.24
N LEU A 13 -15.66 -6.76 -8.78
CA LEU A 13 -14.23 -7.07 -8.70
C LEU A 13 -13.87 -7.80 -7.41
N LEU A 14 -14.77 -7.83 -6.42
CA LEU A 14 -14.54 -8.43 -5.10
C LEU A 14 -15.35 -9.72 -4.89
N THR A 15 -16.08 -10.21 -5.90
CA THR A 15 -16.93 -11.41 -5.80
C THR A 15 -16.13 -12.70 -5.69
N GLU A 16 -14.88 -12.73 -6.14
CA GLU A 16 -14.04 -13.93 -6.13
C GLU A 16 -12.55 -13.60 -6.07
N GLY A 17 -11.78 -14.57 -5.60
CA GLY A 17 -10.33 -14.54 -5.64
C GLY A 17 -9.66 -13.52 -4.73
N VAL A 18 -10.37 -12.81 -3.84
CA VAL A 18 -9.75 -11.92 -2.85
C VAL A 18 -9.05 -12.74 -1.76
N VAL A 19 -7.78 -12.45 -1.52
CA VAL A 19 -6.94 -13.16 -0.52
C VAL A 19 -6.56 -12.27 0.67
N GLN A 20 -6.58 -10.95 0.51
CA GLN A 20 -6.26 -10.00 1.57
C GLN A 20 -7.04 -8.70 1.37
N VAL A 21 -7.47 -8.06 2.46
CA VAL A 21 -8.04 -6.70 2.47
C VAL A 21 -7.36 -5.87 3.57
N CYS A 22 -7.02 -4.62 3.26
CA CYS A 22 -6.51 -3.64 4.23
C CYS A 22 -7.29 -2.33 4.11
N GLY A 23 -7.37 -1.58 5.21
CA GLY A 23 -8.05 -0.28 5.27
C GLY A 23 -7.16 0.82 5.83
N SER A 24 -7.33 2.03 5.30
CA SER A 24 -6.84 3.30 5.86
C SER A 24 -8.00 4.05 6.54
N ALA A 25 -7.81 5.32 6.91
CA ALA A 25 -8.84 6.13 7.57
C ALA A 25 -10.12 6.33 6.72
N GLY A 26 -10.03 6.17 5.39
CA GLY A 26 -11.16 6.39 4.48
C GLY A 26 -11.13 5.58 3.18
N ALA A 27 -10.12 4.73 2.97
CA ALA A 27 -9.96 3.92 1.78
C ALA A 27 -9.66 2.46 2.12
N PHE A 28 -9.87 1.59 1.15
CA PHE A 28 -9.60 0.17 1.25
C PHE A 28 -8.85 -0.31 0.02
N VAL A 29 -8.14 -1.41 0.22
CA VAL A 29 -7.41 -2.13 -0.82
C VAL A 29 -7.61 -3.62 -0.63
N ALA A 30 -7.82 -4.33 -1.73
CA ALA A 30 -7.88 -5.79 -1.77
C ALA A 30 -6.81 -6.34 -2.71
N ILE A 31 -6.19 -7.44 -2.32
CA ILE A 31 -5.31 -8.24 -3.17
C ILE A 31 -6.08 -9.47 -3.60
N LYS A 32 -5.99 -9.82 -4.87
CA LYS A 32 -6.53 -11.06 -5.41
C LYS A 32 -5.45 -12.15 -5.52
N ALA A 33 -5.87 -13.41 -5.63
CA ALA A 33 -5.01 -14.58 -5.74
C ALA A 33 -4.10 -14.54 -6.97
N ASN A 34 -4.49 -13.83 -8.03
CA ASN A 34 -3.66 -13.57 -9.20
C ASN A 34 -2.64 -12.41 -9.01
N GLY A 35 -2.58 -11.83 -7.81
CA GLY A 35 -1.70 -10.72 -7.47
C GLY A 35 -2.16 -9.35 -8.00
N SER A 36 -3.39 -9.24 -8.51
CA SER A 36 -4.00 -7.94 -8.87
C SER A 36 -4.55 -7.23 -7.64
N VAL A 37 -4.61 -5.89 -7.71
CA VAL A 37 -5.07 -5.04 -6.61
C VAL A 37 -6.31 -4.25 -7.03
N VAL A 38 -7.25 -4.11 -6.09
CA VAL A 38 -8.44 -3.27 -6.24
C VAL A 38 -8.49 -2.28 -5.08
N THR A 39 -8.63 -1.00 -5.37
CA THR A 39 -8.78 0.07 -4.36
C THR A 39 -10.16 0.70 -4.46
N TRP A 40 -10.73 1.09 -3.32
CA TRP A 40 -11.99 1.84 -3.26
C TRP A 40 -12.03 2.74 -2.02
N GLY A 41 -12.97 3.67 -1.99
CA GLY A 41 -13.12 4.62 -0.88
C GLY A 41 -12.75 6.06 -1.25
N ASN A 42 -12.30 6.82 -0.26
CA ASN A 42 -11.91 8.22 -0.43
C ASN A 42 -10.56 8.36 -1.17
N ALA A 43 -10.57 9.07 -2.30
CA ALA A 43 -9.38 9.31 -3.12
C ALA A 43 -8.27 10.04 -2.36
N GLY A 44 -8.62 10.95 -1.45
CA GLY A 44 -7.68 11.72 -0.63
C GLY A 44 -6.96 10.89 0.44
N THR A 45 -7.42 9.67 0.73
CA THR A 45 -6.78 8.75 1.69
C THR A 45 -6.26 7.47 1.03
N GLY A 46 -5.93 7.55 -0.27
CA GLY A 46 -5.26 6.46 -0.99
C GLY A 46 -6.16 5.54 -1.83
N ALA A 47 -7.46 5.84 -1.99
CA ALA A 47 -8.31 5.04 -2.88
C ALA A 47 -7.98 5.22 -4.38
N ASN A 48 -7.33 6.33 -4.75
CA ASN A 48 -6.94 6.59 -6.14
C ASN A 48 -5.57 5.97 -6.43
N SER A 49 -5.60 4.79 -7.08
CA SER A 49 -4.41 4.06 -7.54
C SER A 49 -4.24 4.11 -9.07
N SER A 50 -5.05 4.91 -9.78
CA SER A 50 -5.16 4.87 -11.25
C SER A 50 -3.84 5.15 -11.98
N ALA A 51 -3.01 6.05 -11.46
CA ALA A 51 -1.67 6.35 -11.99
C ALA A 51 -0.69 5.15 -11.91
N LEU A 52 -0.99 4.17 -11.05
CA LEU A 52 -0.16 2.98 -10.82
C LEU A 52 -0.85 1.69 -11.26
N ALA A 53 -1.99 1.80 -11.97
CA ALA A 53 -2.73 0.64 -12.45
C ALA A 53 -1.84 -0.40 -13.17
N PRO A 54 -0.88 -0.02 -14.06
CA PRO A 54 0.00 -0.99 -14.72
C PRO A 54 0.92 -1.75 -13.76
N LEU A 55 1.21 -1.21 -12.58
CA LEU A 55 2.09 -1.82 -11.58
C LEU A 55 1.33 -2.73 -10.62
N LEU A 56 0.00 -2.65 -10.61
CA LEU A 56 -0.91 -3.27 -9.65
C LEU A 56 -1.83 -4.32 -10.28
N THR A 57 -1.61 -4.68 -11.55
CA THR A 57 -2.36 -5.72 -12.26
C THR A 57 -1.96 -7.14 -11.89
N GLU A 58 -0.72 -7.34 -11.40
CA GLU A 58 -0.20 -8.67 -11.05
C GLU A 58 1.01 -8.61 -10.12
N GLY A 59 1.31 -9.76 -9.52
CA GLY A 59 2.55 -10.00 -8.76
C GLY A 59 2.61 -9.31 -7.41
N VAL A 60 1.52 -8.71 -6.91
CA VAL A 60 1.43 -8.21 -5.54
C VAL A 60 1.16 -9.38 -4.59
N VAL A 61 1.97 -9.49 -3.54
CA VAL A 61 1.89 -10.58 -2.55
C VAL A 61 1.47 -10.11 -1.17
N GLN A 62 1.64 -8.82 -0.87
CA GLN A 62 1.24 -8.21 0.39
C GLN A 62 0.93 -6.73 0.18
N VAL A 63 -0.05 -6.22 0.92
CA VAL A 63 -0.35 -4.79 0.98
C VAL A 63 -0.46 -4.38 2.45
N CYS A 64 -0.05 -3.15 2.75
CA CYS A 64 -0.20 -2.52 4.05
C CYS A 64 -0.74 -1.11 3.88
N ALA A 65 -1.44 -0.63 4.90
CA ALA A 65 -2.05 0.68 4.95
C ALA A 65 -1.42 1.52 6.07
N SER A 66 -1.33 2.83 5.84
CA SER A 66 -1.16 3.86 6.87
C SER A 66 -2.45 4.67 6.99
N ALA A 67 -2.44 5.81 7.70
CA ALA A 67 -3.64 6.64 7.85
C ALA A 67 -4.20 7.15 6.51
N GLY A 68 -3.34 7.45 5.54
CA GLY A 68 -3.73 8.04 4.25
C GLY A 68 -3.03 7.46 3.02
N ALA A 69 -2.20 6.42 3.20
CA ALA A 69 -1.43 5.82 2.11
C ALA A 69 -1.39 4.29 2.20
N PHE A 70 -0.88 3.67 1.15
CA PHE A 70 -0.71 2.23 1.03
C PHE A 70 0.66 1.90 0.45
N ALA A 71 1.13 0.70 0.77
CA ALA A 71 2.33 0.11 0.23
C ALA A 71 2.06 -1.33 -0.19
N ALA A 72 2.37 -1.67 -1.43
CA ALA A 72 2.28 -3.02 -1.98
C ALA A 72 3.68 -3.61 -2.15
N LEU A 73 3.88 -4.81 -1.62
CA LEU A 73 5.05 -5.64 -1.87
C LEU A 73 4.77 -6.59 -3.02
N LYS A 74 5.66 -6.60 -4.01
CA LYS A 74 5.61 -7.51 -5.15
C LYS A 74 6.46 -8.76 -4.89
N ALA A 75 6.13 -9.87 -5.54
CA ALA A 75 6.84 -11.15 -5.44
C ALA A 75 8.33 -11.05 -5.80
N ASN A 76 8.71 -10.07 -6.61
CA ASN A 76 10.11 -9.79 -6.96
C ASN A 76 10.85 -8.94 -5.92
N GLY A 77 10.22 -8.61 -4.79
CA GLY A 77 10.79 -7.78 -3.72
C GLY A 77 10.57 -6.28 -3.88
N ASN A 78 10.00 -5.81 -5.00
CA ASN A 78 9.76 -4.39 -5.23
C ASN A 78 8.60 -3.88 -4.37
N VAL A 79 8.72 -2.64 -3.88
CA VAL A 79 7.66 -1.95 -3.15
C VAL A 79 7.08 -0.83 -4.01
N VAL A 80 5.76 -0.78 -4.11
CA VAL A 80 5.00 0.30 -4.77
C VAL A 80 4.19 1.02 -3.70
N THR A 81 4.33 2.34 -3.59
CA THR A 81 3.60 3.17 -2.61
C THR A 81 2.70 4.18 -3.30
N TRP A 82 1.58 4.52 -2.65
CA TRP A 82 0.64 5.53 -3.15
C TRP A 82 -0.24 6.10 -2.04
N GLY A 83 -0.93 7.20 -2.35
CA GLY A 83 -1.75 7.95 -1.40
C GLY A 83 -1.03 9.19 -0.88
N ASP A 84 -1.36 9.63 0.33
CA ASP A 84 -0.80 10.84 0.92
C ASP A 84 0.71 10.69 1.17
N ALA A 85 1.50 11.61 0.59
CA ALA A 85 2.95 11.63 0.73
C ALA A 85 3.41 11.80 2.19
N ALA A 86 2.68 12.58 3.00
CA ALA A 86 2.98 12.74 4.42
C ALA A 86 2.79 11.43 5.20
N CYS A 87 1.86 10.59 4.74
CA CYS A 87 1.60 9.27 5.32
C CYS A 87 2.45 8.15 4.67
N GLY A 88 3.53 8.49 3.95
CA GLY A 88 4.42 7.51 3.32
C GLY A 88 3.97 7.01 1.94
N GLY A 89 3.00 7.67 1.31
CA GLY A 89 2.57 7.40 -0.08
C GLY A 89 3.60 7.78 -1.15
N ASN A 90 4.73 8.39 -0.75
CA ASN A 90 5.87 8.64 -1.60
C ASN A 90 7.14 8.03 -0.99
N SER A 91 7.58 6.89 -1.52
CA SER A 91 8.81 6.21 -1.11
C SER A 91 10.05 6.59 -1.94
N SER A 92 9.99 7.63 -2.79
CA SER A 92 11.09 7.96 -3.72
C SER A 92 12.42 8.27 -3.00
N ALA A 93 12.36 8.87 -1.82
CA ALA A 93 13.54 9.18 -1.02
C ALA A 93 14.29 7.94 -0.51
N VAL A 94 13.56 6.83 -0.29
CA VAL A 94 14.12 5.55 0.19
C VAL A 94 14.19 4.49 -0.92
N ALA A 95 13.83 4.84 -2.15
CA ALA A 95 13.87 3.91 -3.29
C ALA A 95 15.23 3.21 -3.45
N PRO A 96 16.40 3.88 -3.27
CA PRO A 96 17.70 3.21 -3.31
C PRO A 96 17.89 2.17 -2.20
N LEU A 97 17.23 2.35 -1.05
CA LEU A 97 17.30 1.45 0.10
C LEU A 97 16.34 0.26 -0.04
N LEU A 98 15.31 0.39 -0.88
CA LEU A 98 14.33 -0.63 -1.25
C LEU A 98 14.76 -1.46 -2.49
N THR A 99 16.04 -1.36 -2.90
CA THR A 99 16.60 -2.11 -4.04
C THR A 99 16.90 -3.57 -3.71
N GLU A 100 17.02 -3.92 -2.43
CA GLU A 100 17.15 -5.30 -1.98
C GLU A 100 15.78 -5.89 -1.65
N VAL A 101 15.63 -7.22 -1.81
CA VAL A 101 14.37 -7.94 -1.63
C VAL A 101 13.73 -7.59 -0.29
N VAL A 102 12.61 -6.87 -0.32
CA VAL A 102 11.78 -6.63 0.86
C VAL A 102 10.95 -7.88 1.11
N VAL A 103 10.87 -8.31 2.37
CA VAL A 103 10.13 -9.53 2.77
C VAL A 103 8.85 -9.21 3.53
N GLN A 104 8.73 -8.01 4.08
CA GLN A 104 7.55 -7.58 4.82
C GLN A 104 7.46 -6.05 4.82
N VAL A 105 6.25 -5.52 4.70
CA VAL A 105 5.95 -4.10 4.93
C VAL A 105 4.96 -4.00 6.10
N CYS A 106 5.07 -2.97 6.94
CA CYS A 106 4.11 -2.65 8.01
C CYS A 106 3.82 -1.15 7.97
N GLY A 107 2.59 -0.73 8.28
CA GLY A 107 2.21 0.68 8.37
C GLY A 107 1.61 1.02 9.74
N ASN A 108 1.77 2.27 10.18
CA ASN A 108 1.09 2.87 11.34
C ASN A 108 0.37 4.17 10.91
N PHE A 109 -0.20 4.94 11.84
CA PHE A 109 -0.89 6.22 11.61
C PHE A 109 -0.10 7.28 10.80
N GLY A 110 1.20 7.06 10.55
CA GLY A 110 2.04 7.94 9.72
C GLY A 110 3.04 7.17 8.83
N PRO A 111 4.04 6.48 9.39
CA PRO A 111 5.13 5.89 8.60
C PRO A 111 4.89 4.41 8.24
N PHE A 112 5.65 3.96 7.25
CA PHE A 112 5.86 2.56 6.91
C PHE A 112 7.24 2.08 7.35
N ALA A 113 7.34 0.78 7.60
CA ALA A 113 8.59 0.07 7.77
C ALA A 113 8.64 -1.15 6.83
N ALA A 114 9.80 -1.41 6.23
CA ALA A 114 10.08 -2.59 5.43
C ALA A 114 11.23 -3.38 6.07
N ILE A 115 11.05 -4.70 6.15
CA ILE A 115 12.13 -5.63 6.50
C ILE A 115 12.74 -6.14 5.20
N LYS A 116 14.06 -6.03 5.05
CA LYS A 116 14.80 -6.56 3.90
C LYS A 116 15.23 -8.00 4.14
N ALA A 117 15.55 -8.73 3.08
CA ALA A 117 15.96 -10.14 3.14
C ALA A 117 17.24 -10.36 3.98
N ASN A 118 18.11 -9.35 4.11
CA ASN A 118 19.28 -9.39 5.00
C ASN A 118 18.96 -9.07 6.46
N GLY A 119 17.69 -8.90 6.82
CA GLY A 119 17.21 -8.63 8.18
C GLY A 119 17.29 -7.16 8.62
N SER A 120 17.79 -6.25 7.78
CA SER A 120 17.77 -4.82 8.10
C SER A 120 16.41 -4.19 7.82
N VAL A 121 16.13 -3.07 8.50
CA VAL A 121 14.84 -2.36 8.45
C VAL A 121 15.04 -1.01 7.78
N VAL A 122 14.10 -0.63 6.92
CA VAL A 122 14.01 0.69 6.29
C VAL A 122 12.66 1.29 6.63
N THR A 123 12.61 2.56 6.99
CA THR A 123 11.39 3.29 7.34
C THR A 123 11.21 4.50 6.43
N TRP A 124 9.96 4.83 6.10
CA TRP A 124 9.65 6.04 5.33
C TRP A 124 8.30 6.62 5.72
N GLY A 125 8.11 7.92 5.45
CA GLY A 125 6.90 8.66 5.80
C GLY A 125 7.23 9.83 6.73
N ASP A 126 6.27 10.25 7.54
CA ASP A 126 6.46 11.39 8.44
C ASP A 126 7.61 11.14 9.45
N ALA A 127 8.63 11.99 9.38
CA ALA A 127 9.79 11.97 10.27
C ALA A 127 9.39 12.21 11.74
N ALA A 128 8.33 12.97 12.00
CA ALA A 128 7.81 13.20 13.36
C ALA A 128 7.28 11.90 14.01
N PHE A 129 6.99 10.88 13.22
CA PHE A 129 6.56 9.56 13.67
C PHE A 129 7.61 8.46 13.43
N GLY A 130 8.84 8.80 13.05
CA GLY A 130 9.96 7.86 12.84
C GLY A 130 10.12 7.35 11.41
N GLY A 131 9.55 8.03 10.40
CA GLY A 131 9.61 7.64 8.98
C GLY A 131 10.85 8.11 8.20
N ASN A 132 12.03 8.21 8.82
CA ASN A 132 13.22 8.75 8.16
C ASN A 132 14.53 7.97 8.42
N SER A 133 14.44 6.70 8.83
CA SER A 133 15.61 5.83 9.10
C SER A 133 15.77 4.67 8.14
#